data_AF-A0A564WGW7-F1
#
_entry.id   AF-A0A564WGW7-F1
#
_cell.length_a   1.000
_cell.length_b   1.000
_cell.length_c   1.000
_cell.angle_alpha   90.00
_cell.angle_beta   90.00
_cell.angle_gamma   90.00
#
_symmetry.space_group_name_H-M   'P 1'
#
loop_
_entity.id
_entity.type
_entity.pdbx_description
1 polymer ?
#
loop_
_entity_poly.entity_id
_entity_poly.type
_entity_poly.pdbx_seq_one_letter_code
_entity_poly.pdbx_strand_id
1 'polypeptide(L)'
;MLFVLAVLVSLAVVLPPASASAAQPPLTEKEVLSVISANRDLAPVFAKHEAAMRAYAESPAGKAAMQKSGDDPCKFADEQRAVPGFAEMEKVVRTHGFTDGEAYCRQSFRVFATCAAIDAQRENPDWRKQMGTPQQRTARAREEMERMLKEIDSNPKMTPQQKADIRKQLTETMRDVEQSTSGTLWKAIDAVSDEDMRVAAPHCTTLEESVERVSPEKAAPPAAR
;
A
#
# COMPACT_ATOMS: atom_id res chain seq x y z
N MET A 1 45.03 -28.37 44.72
CA MET A 1 45.10 -27.26 43.75
C MET A 1 45.65 -27.87 42.46
N LEU A 2 44.77 -28.20 41.50
CA LEU A 2 44.51 -27.44 40.25
C LEU A 2 45.74 -27.52 39.31
N PHE A 3 45.74 -28.05 38.07
CA PHE A 3 44.70 -28.30 37.06
C PHE A 3 45.22 -29.37 36.07
N VAL A 4 44.31 -30.17 35.50
CA VAL A 4 44.51 -30.99 34.29
C VAL A 4 43.52 -30.48 33.23
N LEU A 5 43.86 -30.70 31.94
CA LEU A 5 43.05 -30.55 30.71
C LEU A 5 42.93 -29.13 30.14
N ALA A 6 42.77 -28.92 28.83
CA ALA A 6 43.03 -29.64 27.60
C ALA A 6 42.66 -28.66 26.47
N VAL A 7 43.36 -28.82 25.35
CA VAL A 7 43.08 -28.34 23.98
C VAL A 7 41.66 -27.82 23.72
N LEU A 8 41.55 -26.62 23.11
CA LEU A 8 40.55 -26.33 22.09
C LEU A 8 41.03 -25.17 21.19
N VAL A 9 41.38 -25.55 19.97
CA VAL A 9 41.64 -24.66 18.83
C VAL A 9 40.34 -23.93 18.52
N SER A 10 40.24 -22.64 18.88
CA SER A 10 39.13 -21.80 18.46
C SER A 10 39.37 -21.31 17.04
N LEU A 11 38.68 -21.97 16.11
CA LEU A 11 38.50 -21.57 14.72
C LEU A 11 37.82 -20.18 14.70
N ALA A 12 38.58 -19.14 14.37
CA ALA A 12 38.02 -17.81 14.09
C ALA A 12 37.27 -17.86 12.76
N VAL A 13 35.98 -18.17 12.81
CA VAL A 13 35.07 -17.96 11.67
C VAL A 13 34.87 -16.45 11.55
N VAL A 14 35.58 -15.84 10.60
CA VAL A 14 35.30 -14.48 10.15
C VAL A 14 33.97 -14.52 9.39
N LEU A 15 32.86 -14.31 10.09
CA LEU A 15 31.57 -14.06 9.46
C LEU A 15 31.65 -12.69 8.78
N PRO A 16 31.35 -12.57 7.47
CA PRO A 16 31.15 -11.27 6.86
C PRO A 16 29.94 -10.58 7.53
N PRO A 17 29.91 -9.25 7.64
CA PRO A 17 28.75 -8.55 8.14
C PRO A 17 27.61 -8.79 7.14
N ALA A 18 26.70 -9.70 7.50
CA ALA A 18 25.45 -9.86 6.80
C ALA A 18 24.69 -8.54 6.96
N SER A 19 24.79 -7.68 5.95
CA SER A 19 23.79 -6.67 5.67
C SER A 19 22.55 -7.38 5.14
N ALA A 20 21.99 -8.28 5.94
CA ALA A 20 20.63 -8.72 5.77
C ALA A 20 19.78 -7.55 6.25
N SER A 21 19.14 -6.84 5.32
CA SER A 21 17.94 -6.09 5.67
C SER A 21 17.04 -7.09 6.39
N ALA A 22 16.94 -6.98 7.71
CA ALA A 22 16.16 -7.93 8.50
C ALA A 22 14.75 -7.90 7.93
N ALA A 23 14.33 -9.00 7.30
CA ALA A 23 12.97 -9.16 6.84
C ALA A 23 12.05 -8.86 8.03
N GLN A 24 11.06 -7.99 7.83
CA GLN A 24 10.12 -7.68 8.91
C GLN A 24 9.54 -8.99 9.44
N PRO A 25 9.37 -9.13 10.76
CA PRO A 25 8.77 -10.32 11.33
C PRO A 25 7.38 -10.54 10.70
N PRO A 26 6.95 -11.80 10.50
CA PRO A 26 5.62 -12.08 9.96
C PRO A 26 4.52 -11.41 10.78
N LEU A 27 3.41 -11.09 10.10
CA LEU A 27 2.20 -10.59 10.74
C LEU A 27 1.73 -11.58 11.79
N THR A 28 1.26 -11.06 12.92
CA THR A 28 0.53 -11.80 13.93
C THR A 28 -0.97 -11.59 13.76
N GLU A 29 -1.77 -12.57 14.18
CA GLU A 29 -3.24 -12.46 14.17
C GLU A 29 -3.69 -11.23 14.99
N LYS A 30 -3.04 -10.98 16.13
CA LYS A 30 -3.31 -9.82 16.96
C LYS A 30 -3.16 -8.50 16.18
N GLU A 31 -2.11 -8.36 15.38
CA GLU A 31 -1.90 -7.14 14.60
C GLU A 31 -2.98 -6.93 13.53
N VAL A 32 -3.42 -8.01 12.87
CA VAL A 32 -4.53 -7.96 11.90
C VAL A 32 -5.83 -7.54 12.61
N LEU A 33 -6.13 -8.15 13.76
CA LEU A 33 -7.33 -7.83 14.53
C LEU A 33 -7.29 -6.42 15.14
N SER A 34 -6.12 -5.92 15.53
CA SER A 34 -5.93 -4.53 15.98
C SER A 34 -6.26 -3.52 14.88
N VAL A 35 -5.85 -3.78 13.63
CA VAL A 35 -6.23 -2.94 12.48
C VAL A 35 -7.73 -2.95 12.26
N ILE A 36 -8.36 -4.13 12.24
CA ILE A 36 -9.81 -4.28 12.07
C ILE A 36 -10.58 -3.54 13.17
N SER A 37 -10.14 -3.67 14.41
CA SER A 37 -10.78 -3.04 15.57
C SER A 37 -10.62 -1.52 15.53
N ALA A 38 -9.43 -1.03 15.15
CA ALA A 38 -9.19 0.39 14.96
C ALA A 38 -10.06 0.97 13.83
N ASN A 39 -10.20 0.30 12.69
CA ASN A 39 -11.11 0.73 11.61
C ASN A 39 -12.54 0.93 12.12
N ARG A 40 -13.06 -0.03 12.90
CA ARG A 40 -14.43 0.03 13.44
C ARG A 40 -14.63 1.24 14.35
N ASP A 41 -13.67 1.53 15.21
CA ASP A 41 -13.75 2.65 16.16
C ASP A 41 -13.40 4.01 15.53
N LEU A 42 -12.66 4.00 14.42
CA LEU A 42 -12.38 5.19 13.62
C LEU A 42 -13.56 5.61 12.76
N ALA A 43 -14.45 4.69 12.36
CA ALA A 43 -15.63 5.00 11.55
C ALA A 43 -16.47 6.19 12.08
N PRO A 44 -16.86 6.26 13.36
CA PRO A 44 -17.57 7.42 13.89
C PRO A 44 -16.74 8.72 13.86
N VAL A 45 -15.42 8.64 14.02
CA VAL A 45 -14.54 9.82 13.93
C VAL A 45 -14.50 10.34 12.49
N PHE A 46 -14.34 9.44 11.51
CA PHE A 46 -14.36 9.80 10.09
C PHE A 46 -15.71 10.39 9.67
N ALA A 47 -16.83 9.78 10.08
CA ALA A 47 -18.16 10.30 9.79
C ALA A 47 -18.40 11.69 10.41
N LYS A 48 -17.95 11.91 11.65
CA LYS A 48 -18.08 13.20 12.35
C LYS A 48 -17.29 14.33 11.69
N HIS A 49 -16.13 14.03 11.11
CA HIS A 49 -15.20 15.03 10.57
C HIS A 49 -15.06 14.98 9.04
N GLU A 50 -15.95 14.26 8.34
CA GLU A 50 -15.89 14.02 6.89
C GLU A 50 -15.68 15.31 6.08
N ALA A 51 -16.47 16.35 6.37
CA ALA A 51 -16.39 17.63 5.66
C ALA A 51 -15.01 18.29 5.80
N ALA A 52 -14.41 18.25 7.00
CA ALA A 52 -13.10 18.83 7.24
C ALA A 52 -11.99 18.05 6.53
N MET A 53 -12.07 16.71 6.55
CA MET A 53 -11.10 15.85 5.87
C MET A 53 -11.20 15.98 4.34
N ARG A 54 -12.42 16.03 3.79
CA ARG A 54 -12.65 16.28 2.35
C ARG A 54 -12.10 17.64 1.94
N ALA A 55 -12.39 18.69 2.70
CA ALA A 55 -11.87 20.03 2.42
C ALA A 55 -10.34 20.07 2.42
N TYR A 56 -9.69 19.36 3.35
CA TYR A 56 -8.24 19.22 3.34
C TYR A 56 -7.73 18.47 2.10
N ALA A 57 -8.31 17.31 1.78
CA ALA A 57 -7.90 16.49 0.63
C ALA A 57 -7.99 17.25 -0.70
N GLU A 58 -9.01 18.10 -0.86
CA GLU A 58 -9.23 18.91 -2.06
C GLU A 58 -8.38 20.19 -2.10
N SER A 59 -7.84 20.63 -0.96
CA SER A 59 -7.01 21.82 -0.84
C SER A 59 -5.67 21.68 -1.58
N PRO A 60 -5.02 22.79 -1.95
CA PRO A 60 -3.66 22.76 -2.50
C PRO A 60 -2.65 22.06 -1.58
N ALA A 61 -2.79 22.23 -0.26
CA ALA A 61 -1.92 21.60 0.73
C ALA A 61 -2.12 20.08 0.77
N GLY A 62 -3.36 19.60 0.78
CA GLY A 62 -3.68 18.17 0.74
C GLY A 62 -3.22 17.50 -0.56
N LYS A 63 -3.46 18.15 -1.70
CA LYS A 63 -2.95 17.67 -3.00
C LYS A 63 -1.43 17.62 -3.05
N ALA A 64 -0.76 18.65 -2.52
CA ALA A 64 0.70 18.68 -2.45
C ALA A 64 1.23 17.59 -1.50
N ALA A 65 0.57 17.34 -0.37
CA ALA A 65 0.92 16.26 0.55
C ALA A 65 0.79 14.88 -0.10
N MET A 66 -0.31 14.63 -0.83
CA MET A 66 -0.50 13.39 -1.59
C MET A 66 0.54 13.19 -2.70
N GLN A 67 1.01 14.26 -3.34
CA GLN A 67 2.07 14.19 -4.35
C GLN A 67 3.48 14.02 -3.74
N LYS A 68 3.73 14.62 -2.56
CA LYS A 68 5.03 14.59 -1.87
C LYS A 68 5.24 13.36 -1.01
N SER A 69 4.18 12.61 -0.71
CA SER A 69 4.26 11.42 0.15
C SER A 69 5.25 10.38 -0.36
N GLY A 70 5.61 10.42 -1.65
CA GLY A 70 6.84 9.84 -2.18
C GLY A 70 7.02 8.37 -1.76
N ASP A 71 8.05 8.11 -0.94
CA ASP A 71 8.43 6.77 -0.49
C ASP A 71 7.67 6.26 0.75
N ASP A 72 7.05 7.15 1.57
CA ASP A 72 6.26 6.76 2.75
C ASP A 72 4.88 7.45 2.73
N PRO A 73 3.82 6.76 2.27
CA PRO A 73 2.46 7.29 2.23
C PRO A 73 1.86 7.54 3.61
N CYS A 74 2.51 7.05 4.68
CA CYS A 74 2.04 7.16 6.05
C CYS A 74 2.74 8.27 6.84
N LYS A 75 3.65 9.02 6.22
CA LYS A 75 4.26 10.19 6.86
C LYS A 75 3.32 11.39 6.75
N PHE A 76 2.78 11.84 7.87
CA PHE A 76 1.82 12.94 7.86
C PHE A 76 2.53 14.30 7.85
N ALA A 77 1.96 15.27 7.13
CA ALA A 77 2.38 16.67 7.14
C ALA A 77 1.79 17.42 8.34
N ASP A 78 2.37 18.54 8.75
CA ASP A 78 1.86 19.31 9.90
C ASP A 78 0.47 19.89 9.61
N GLU A 79 0.22 20.27 8.36
CA GLU A 79 -1.11 20.70 7.89
C GLU A 79 -2.14 19.57 8.01
N GLN A 80 -1.74 18.32 7.77
CA GLN A 80 -2.61 17.15 7.98
C GLN A 80 -2.89 16.93 9.47
N ARG A 81 -1.88 17.11 10.33
CA ARG A 81 -2.04 16.99 11.79
C ARG A 81 -2.97 18.06 12.37
N ALA A 82 -3.10 19.20 11.69
CA ALA A 82 -3.99 20.29 12.06
C ALA A 82 -5.45 20.09 11.63
N VAL A 83 -5.77 19.07 10.80
CA VAL A 83 -7.13 18.82 10.32
C VAL A 83 -8.05 18.45 11.50
N PRO A 84 -9.25 19.06 11.61
CA PRO A 84 -10.26 18.64 12.58
C PRO A 84 -10.52 17.13 12.51
N GLY A 85 -10.43 16.46 13.66
CA GLY A 85 -10.55 15.01 13.76
C GLY A 85 -9.22 14.25 13.83
N PHE A 86 -8.09 14.84 13.42
CA PHE A 86 -6.79 14.17 13.49
C PHE A 86 -6.41 13.78 14.92
N ALA A 87 -6.55 14.69 15.89
CA ALA A 87 -6.27 14.39 17.29
C ALA A 87 -7.20 13.31 17.89
N GLU A 88 -8.45 13.23 17.40
CA GLU A 88 -9.41 12.21 17.81
C GLU A 88 -9.06 10.84 17.21
N MET A 89 -8.64 10.80 15.93
CA MET A 89 -8.06 9.63 15.28
C MET A 89 -6.83 9.11 16.05
N GLU A 90 -5.89 9.99 16.38
CA GLU A 90 -4.69 9.68 17.18
C GLU A 90 -5.04 9.06 18.55
N LYS A 91 -6.14 9.49 19.16
CA LYS A 91 -6.62 8.89 20.42
C LYS A 91 -7.18 7.49 20.21
N VAL A 92 -7.97 7.29 19.15
CA VAL A 92 -8.55 5.98 18.83
C VAL A 92 -7.45 4.97 18.54
N VAL A 93 -6.52 5.26 17.64
CA VAL A 93 -5.46 4.30 17.28
C VAL A 93 -4.59 3.91 18.48
N ARG A 94 -4.33 4.85 19.41
CA ARG A 94 -3.62 4.54 20.65
C ARG A 94 -4.35 3.56 21.57
N THR A 95 -5.69 3.59 21.57
CA THR A 95 -6.52 2.60 22.30
C THR A 95 -6.31 1.18 21.77
N HIS A 96 -5.97 1.04 20.49
CA HIS A 96 -5.74 -0.26 19.82
C HIS A 96 -4.28 -0.72 19.86
N GLY A 97 -3.42 -0.01 20.59
CA GLY A 97 -2.02 -0.39 20.81
C GLY A 97 -1.04 0.17 19.78
N PHE A 98 -1.47 1.06 18.89
CA PHE A 98 -0.58 1.78 17.99
C PHE A 98 0.07 2.96 18.71
N THR A 99 1.34 3.25 18.43
CA THR A 99 2.04 4.40 19.04
C THR A 99 1.45 5.74 18.59
N ASP A 100 1.10 5.83 17.30
CA ASP A 100 0.55 7.01 16.64
C ASP A 100 -0.19 6.60 15.35
N GLY A 101 -0.79 7.59 14.67
CA GLY A 101 -1.49 7.40 13.41
C GLY A 101 -0.61 6.93 12.26
N GLU A 102 0.69 7.25 12.25
CA GLU A 102 1.60 6.79 11.19
C GLU A 102 1.94 5.31 11.35
N ALA A 103 2.16 4.84 12.59
CA ALA A 103 2.35 3.44 12.92
C ALA A 103 1.10 2.62 12.56
N TYR A 104 -0.09 3.15 12.88
CA TYR A 104 -1.36 2.59 12.43
C TYR A 104 -1.46 2.52 10.92
N CYS A 105 -1.14 3.61 10.21
CA CYS A 105 -1.19 3.64 8.75
C CYS A 105 -0.26 2.60 8.13
N ARG A 106 1.00 2.50 8.59
CA ARG A 106 1.97 1.52 8.07
C ARG A 106 1.52 0.09 8.30
N GLN A 107 1.01 -0.22 9.50
CA GLN A 107 0.49 -1.56 9.79
C GLN A 107 -0.75 -1.88 8.95
N SER A 108 -1.68 -0.93 8.84
CA SER A 108 -2.89 -1.10 8.03
C SER A 108 -2.53 -1.32 6.56
N PHE A 109 -1.57 -0.55 6.03
CA PHE A 109 -1.09 -0.70 4.67
C PHE A 109 -0.50 -2.10 4.40
N ARG A 110 0.28 -2.63 5.33
CA ARG A 110 0.80 -4.01 5.25
C ARG A 110 -0.34 -5.02 5.24
N VAL A 111 -1.32 -4.90 6.14
CA VAL A 111 -2.47 -5.81 6.21
C VAL A 111 -3.31 -5.75 4.93
N PHE A 112 -3.56 -4.56 4.38
CA PHE A 112 -4.26 -4.40 3.09
C PHE A 112 -3.49 -4.98 1.91
N ALA A 113 -2.19 -4.75 1.83
CA ALA A 113 -1.33 -5.35 0.81
C ALA A 113 -1.36 -6.88 0.88
N THR A 114 -1.37 -7.45 2.09
CA THR A 114 -1.50 -8.90 2.29
C THR A 114 -2.83 -9.44 1.76
N CYS A 115 -3.95 -8.77 2.05
CA CYS A 115 -5.25 -9.20 1.51
C CYS A 115 -5.35 -9.04 -0.01
N ALA A 116 -4.81 -7.97 -0.58
CA ALA A 116 -4.71 -7.81 -2.02
C ALA A 116 -3.86 -8.92 -2.68
N ALA A 117 -2.76 -9.35 -2.02
CA ALA A 117 -1.95 -10.48 -2.49
C ALA A 117 -2.73 -11.82 -2.43
N ILE A 118 -3.59 -12.00 -1.42
CA ILE A 118 -4.46 -13.18 -1.30
C ILE A 118 -5.50 -13.20 -2.43
N ASP A 119 -6.10 -12.06 -2.74
CA ASP A 119 -7.08 -11.97 -3.84
C ASP A 119 -6.42 -12.24 -5.19
N ALA A 120 -5.24 -11.64 -5.45
CA ALA A 120 -4.45 -11.94 -6.65
C ALA A 120 -4.09 -13.44 -6.76
N GLN A 121 -3.75 -14.08 -5.63
CA GLN A 121 -3.46 -15.51 -5.56
C GLN A 121 -4.69 -16.39 -5.82
N ARG A 122 -5.88 -15.96 -5.39
CA ARG A 122 -7.15 -16.67 -5.63
C ARG A 122 -7.54 -16.61 -7.10
N GLU A 123 -7.40 -15.45 -7.73
CA GLU A 123 -7.68 -15.26 -9.15
C GLU A 123 -6.68 -15.99 -10.04
N ASN A 124 -5.41 -16.02 -9.62
CA ASN A 124 -4.33 -16.62 -10.40
C ASN A 124 -3.27 -17.26 -9.47
N PRO A 125 -3.27 -18.59 -9.31
CA PRO A 125 -2.33 -19.27 -8.44
C PRO A 125 -0.84 -19.07 -8.76
N ASP A 126 -0.52 -18.68 -10.01
CA ASP A 126 0.83 -18.40 -10.46
C ASP A 126 1.09 -16.89 -10.67
N TRP A 127 0.27 -16.00 -10.07
CA TRP A 127 0.34 -14.55 -10.30
C TRP A 127 1.75 -13.99 -10.13
N ARG A 128 2.49 -14.40 -9.08
CA ARG A 128 3.88 -13.94 -8.85
C ARG A 128 4.81 -14.27 -10.01
N LYS A 129 4.66 -15.46 -10.61
CA LYS A 129 5.47 -15.88 -11.77
C LYS A 129 5.06 -15.14 -13.03
N GLN A 130 3.77 -14.91 -13.24
CA GLN A 130 3.25 -14.27 -14.45
C GLN A 130 3.48 -12.76 -14.48
N MET A 131 3.36 -12.12 -13.31
CA MET A 131 3.58 -10.70 -13.11
C MET A 131 5.08 -10.36 -13.17
N GLY A 132 5.96 -11.24 -12.68
CA GLY A 132 7.40 -10.98 -12.65
C GLY A 132 7.76 -9.83 -11.70
N THR A 133 8.99 -9.33 -11.81
CA THR A 133 9.50 -8.25 -10.96
C THR A 133 8.85 -6.89 -11.29
N PRO A 134 8.88 -5.89 -10.38
CA PRO A 134 8.44 -4.53 -10.69
C PRO A 134 9.01 -3.97 -12.00
N GLN A 135 10.28 -4.26 -12.28
CA GLN A 135 10.95 -3.82 -13.51
C GLN A 135 10.34 -4.49 -14.74
N GLN A 136 10.04 -5.79 -14.66
CA GLN A 136 9.40 -6.53 -15.76
C GLN A 136 7.97 -6.04 -16.03
N ARG A 137 7.20 -5.74 -14.97
CA ARG A 137 5.86 -5.15 -15.12
C ARG A 137 5.89 -3.79 -15.79
N THR A 138 6.80 -2.92 -15.35
CA THR A 138 6.98 -1.58 -15.92
C THR A 138 7.44 -1.66 -17.37
N ALA A 139 8.37 -2.57 -17.69
CA ALA A 139 8.82 -2.80 -19.07
C ALA A 139 7.66 -3.26 -19.97
N ARG A 140 6.86 -4.24 -19.52
CA ARG A 140 5.69 -4.72 -20.27
C ARG A 140 4.67 -3.61 -20.53
N ALA A 141 4.40 -2.78 -19.52
CA ALA A 141 3.51 -1.62 -19.66
C ALA A 141 4.05 -0.61 -20.70
N ARG A 142 5.36 -0.33 -20.69
CA ARG A 142 5.99 0.55 -21.69
C ARG A 142 5.89 -0.03 -23.10
N GLU A 143 6.16 -1.32 -23.28
CA GLU A 143 6.07 -1.99 -24.59
C GLU A 143 4.64 -1.94 -25.17
N GLU A 144 3.64 -2.23 -24.33
CA GLU A 144 2.23 -2.15 -24.73
C GLU A 144 1.82 -0.74 -25.15
N MET A 145 2.30 0.26 -24.43
CA MET A 145 2.05 1.66 -24.72
C MET A 145 2.72 2.14 -26.00
N GLU A 146 3.98 1.75 -26.23
CA GLU A 146 4.67 2.03 -27.49
C GLU A 146 3.95 1.40 -28.68
N ARG A 147 3.38 0.20 -28.50
CA ARG A 147 2.55 -0.45 -29.52
C ARG A 147 1.28 0.36 -29.80
N MET A 148 0.55 0.77 -28.76
CA MET A 148 -0.65 1.61 -28.91
C MET A 148 -0.34 2.95 -29.59
N LEU A 149 0.77 3.61 -29.23
CA LEU A 149 1.19 4.86 -29.88
C LEU A 149 1.46 4.66 -31.37
N LYS A 150 2.11 3.56 -31.77
CA LYS A 150 2.33 3.21 -33.18
C LYS A 150 1.02 2.96 -33.93
N GLU A 151 0.04 2.32 -33.29
CA GLU A 151 -1.29 2.09 -33.86
C GLU A 151 -2.05 3.42 -34.07
N ILE A 152 -1.99 4.34 -33.09
CA ILE A 152 -2.58 5.67 -33.20
C ILE A 152 -1.92 6.47 -34.33
N ASP A 153 -0.60 6.47 -34.39
CA ASP A 153 0.16 7.23 -35.40
C ASP A 153 -0.12 6.71 -36.81
N SER A 154 -0.24 5.40 -36.98
CA SER A 154 -0.54 4.76 -38.27
C SER A 154 -2.01 4.80 -38.68
N ASN A 155 -2.94 5.14 -37.79
CA ASN A 155 -4.37 5.17 -38.11
C ASN A 155 -4.73 6.34 -39.05
N PRO A 156 -5.19 6.08 -40.29
CA PRO A 156 -5.53 7.13 -41.24
C PRO A 156 -6.90 7.78 -40.97
N LYS A 157 -7.73 7.21 -40.08
CA LYS A 157 -9.07 7.71 -39.75
C LYS A 157 -9.07 8.77 -38.65
N MET A 158 -7.92 9.01 -38.01
CA MET A 158 -7.78 9.99 -36.93
C MET A 158 -7.18 11.29 -37.46
N THR A 159 -7.77 12.41 -37.06
CA THR A 159 -7.20 13.73 -37.33
C THR A 159 -5.91 13.96 -36.53
N PRO A 160 -5.03 14.88 -36.95
CA PRO A 160 -3.82 15.21 -36.21
C PRO A 160 -4.10 15.65 -34.76
N GLN A 161 -5.18 16.40 -34.53
CA GLN A 161 -5.58 16.85 -33.20
C GLN A 161 -5.97 15.67 -32.30
N GLN A 162 -6.78 14.73 -32.81
CA GLN A 162 -7.17 13.53 -32.06
C GLN A 162 -5.96 12.66 -31.71
N LYS A 163 -4.98 12.53 -32.62
CA LYS A 163 -3.73 11.80 -32.33
C LYS A 163 -2.93 12.48 -31.23
N ALA A 164 -2.85 13.81 -31.25
CA ALA A 164 -2.14 14.58 -30.22
C ALA A 164 -2.80 14.44 -28.84
N ASP A 165 -4.13 14.52 -28.76
CA ASP A 165 -4.88 14.39 -27.51
C ASP A 165 -4.75 12.98 -26.92
N ILE A 166 -4.89 11.93 -27.73
CA ILE A 166 -4.72 10.54 -27.27
C ILE A 166 -3.27 10.30 -26.83
N ARG A 167 -2.27 10.84 -27.54
CA ARG A 167 -0.86 10.72 -27.15
C ARG A 167 -0.60 11.36 -25.78
N LYS A 168 -1.17 12.54 -25.55
CA LYS A 168 -1.07 13.22 -24.26
C LYS A 168 -1.69 12.35 -23.16
N GLN A 169 -2.90 11.85 -23.38
CA GLN A 169 -3.59 10.97 -22.43
C GLN A 169 -2.80 9.69 -22.16
N LEU A 170 -2.28 9.00 -23.19
CA LEU A 170 -1.45 7.81 -23.01
C LEU A 170 -0.19 8.13 -22.19
N THR A 171 0.46 9.25 -22.45
CA THR A 171 1.67 9.65 -21.70
C THR A 171 1.35 9.93 -20.23
N GLU A 172 0.21 10.56 -19.95
CA GLU A 172 -0.29 10.76 -18.59
C GLU A 172 -0.61 9.41 -17.92
N THR A 173 -1.33 8.53 -18.61
CA THR A 173 -1.56 7.14 -18.16
C THR A 173 -0.25 6.40 -17.90
N MET A 174 0.82 6.61 -18.70
CA MET A 174 2.12 5.98 -18.42
C MET A 174 2.65 6.41 -17.07
N ARG A 175 2.59 7.71 -16.80
CA ARG A 175 3.10 8.26 -15.56
C ARG A 175 2.36 7.65 -14.38
N ASP A 176 1.05 7.49 -14.49
CA ASP A 176 0.21 6.88 -13.47
C ASP A 176 0.47 5.36 -13.35
N VAL A 177 0.68 4.67 -14.48
CA VAL A 177 1.05 3.25 -14.50
C VAL A 177 2.43 3.04 -13.87
N GLU A 178 3.44 3.83 -14.22
CA GLU A 178 4.75 3.77 -13.61
C GLU A 178 4.66 4.05 -12.10
N GLN A 179 3.91 5.08 -11.71
CA GLN A 179 3.66 5.39 -10.31
C GLN A 179 2.90 4.29 -9.58
N SER A 180 2.00 3.56 -10.24
CA SER A 180 1.27 2.46 -9.63
C SER A 180 2.11 1.19 -9.60
N THR A 181 2.66 0.70 -10.72
CA THR A 181 3.43 -0.55 -10.80
C THR A 181 4.76 -0.52 -10.04
N SER A 182 5.31 0.67 -9.81
CA SER A 182 6.46 0.90 -8.92
C SER A 182 6.06 1.59 -7.60
N GLY A 183 4.76 1.81 -7.40
CA GLY A 183 4.19 2.50 -6.26
C GLY A 183 4.27 1.71 -4.97
N THR A 184 4.07 2.42 -3.87
CA THR A 184 4.23 1.88 -2.52
C THR A 184 3.35 0.65 -2.27
N LEU A 185 2.16 0.57 -2.88
CA LEU A 185 1.25 -0.58 -2.72
C LEU A 185 1.81 -1.83 -3.38
N TRP A 186 2.29 -1.74 -4.62
CA TRP A 186 2.87 -2.90 -5.31
C TRP A 186 4.18 -3.36 -4.67
N LYS A 187 5.00 -2.41 -4.18
CA LYS A 187 6.17 -2.75 -3.35
C LYS A 187 5.77 -3.51 -2.09
N ALA A 188 4.70 -3.09 -1.42
CA ALA A 188 4.19 -3.78 -0.24
C ALA A 188 3.63 -5.18 -0.60
N ILE A 189 2.86 -5.31 -1.68
CA ILE A 189 2.33 -6.61 -2.17
C ILE A 189 3.45 -7.58 -2.51
N ASP A 190 4.51 -7.13 -3.20
CA ASP A 190 5.67 -7.98 -3.52
C ASP A 190 6.45 -8.41 -2.27
N ALA A 191 6.40 -7.61 -1.20
CA ALA A 191 7.05 -7.91 0.07
C ALA A 191 6.21 -8.82 0.99
N VAL A 192 4.96 -9.13 0.62
CA VAL A 192 4.09 -10.02 1.41
C VAL A 192 4.66 -11.44 1.42
N SER A 193 4.91 -11.94 2.62
CA SER A 193 5.34 -13.33 2.84
C SER A 193 4.15 -14.30 2.79
N ASP A 194 4.42 -15.58 2.48
CA ASP A 194 3.37 -16.61 2.53
C ASP A 194 2.82 -16.80 3.96
N GLU A 195 3.63 -16.52 4.98
CA GLU A 195 3.20 -16.57 6.39
C GLU A 195 2.25 -15.41 6.71
N ASP A 196 2.52 -14.20 6.22
CA ASP A 196 1.60 -13.06 6.34
C ASP A 196 0.25 -13.42 5.70
N MET A 197 0.27 -14.01 4.51
CA MET A 197 -0.95 -14.46 3.82
C MET A 197 -1.70 -15.50 4.65
N ARG A 198 -1.00 -16.50 5.21
CA ARG A 198 -1.60 -17.54 6.05
C ARG A 198 -2.31 -16.96 7.27
N VAL A 199 -1.70 -15.97 7.92
CA VAL A 199 -2.26 -15.31 9.10
C VAL A 199 -3.43 -14.39 8.75
N ALA A 200 -3.35 -13.61 7.67
CA ALA A 200 -4.38 -12.65 7.31
C ALA A 200 -5.60 -13.29 6.59
N ALA A 201 -5.43 -14.42 5.90
CA ALA A 201 -6.47 -15.04 5.07
C ALA A 201 -7.84 -15.24 5.74
N PRO A 202 -7.95 -15.67 7.02
CA PRO A 202 -9.23 -15.81 7.70
C PRO A 202 -9.96 -14.48 7.96
N HIS A 203 -9.25 -13.35 7.83
CA HIS A 203 -9.74 -12.04 8.27
C HIS A 203 -9.95 -11.04 7.11
N CYS A 204 -9.54 -11.36 5.88
CA CYS A 204 -9.61 -10.40 4.77
C CYS A 204 -11.02 -9.90 4.45
N THR A 205 -12.05 -10.76 4.55
CA THR A 205 -13.45 -10.32 4.41
C THR A 205 -13.85 -9.35 5.53
N THR A 206 -13.54 -9.68 6.78
CA THR A 206 -13.83 -8.81 7.94
C THR A 206 -13.08 -7.47 7.86
N LEU A 207 -11.87 -7.50 7.32
CA LEU A 207 -11.07 -6.31 7.07
C LEU A 207 -11.74 -5.43 6.02
N GLU A 208 -12.17 -5.97 4.89
CA GLU A 208 -12.88 -5.24 3.84
C GLU A 208 -14.14 -4.55 4.40
N GLU A 209 -14.97 -5.29 5.14
CA GLU A 209 -16.15 -4.75 5.83
C GLU A 209 -15.81 -3.61 6.82
N SER A 210 -14.65 -3.70 7.48
CA SER A 210 -14.19 -2.66 8.40
C SER A 210 -13.77 -1.38 7.67
N VAL A 211 -13.20 -1.51 6.47
CA VAL A 211 -12.76 -0.39 5.62
C VAL A 211 -13.96 0.33 5.02
N GLU A 212 -14.96 -0.41 4.56
CA GLU A 212 -16.18 0.19 4.00
C GLU A 212 -16.88 1.11 5.01
N ARG A 213 -16.77 0.82 6.31
CA ARG A 213 -17.33 1.67 7.37
C ARG A 213 -16.60 3.00 7.56
N VAL A 214 -15.30 3.06 7.25
CA VAL A 214 -14.52 4.30 7.34
C VAL A 214 -14.52 5.09 6.03
N SER A 215 -14.98 4.50 4.92
CA SER A 215 -15.07 5.14 3.59
C SER A 215 -16.53 5.23 3.11
N PRO A 216 -17.29 6.27 3.51
CA PRO A 216 -18.74 6.35 3.23
C PRO A 216 -19.12 6.52 1.76
N GLU A 217 -18.18 6.74 0.83
CA GLU A 217 -18.49 6.83 -0.61
C GLU A 217 -19.11 5.56 -1.20
N LYS A 218 -18.95 4.39 -0.56
CA LYS A 218 -19.63 3.14 -0.96
C LYS A 218 -20.92 2.84 -0.19
N ALA A 219 -21.26 3.60 0.84
CA ALA A 219 -22.43 3.34 1.69
C ALA A 219 -23.74 3.98 1.18
N ALA A 220 -23.71 4.65 0.03
CA ALA A 220 -24.93 5.11 -0.63
C ALA A 220 -25.59 3.92 -1.36
N PRO A 221 -26.83 3.52 -1.01
CA PRO A 221 -27.57 2.57 -1.84
C PRO A 221 -27.68 3.12 -3.27
N PRO A 222 -27.71 2.27 -4.31
CA PRO A 222 -27.96 2.73 -5.67
C PRO A 222 -29.23 3.56 -5.64
N ALA A 223 -29.13 4.81 -6.10
CA ALA A 223 -30.29 5.67 -6.28
C ALA A 223 -31.31 4.90 -7.11
N ALA A 224 -32.43 4.55 -6.50
CA ALA A 224 -33.56 3.98 -7.20
C ALA A 224 -33.95 4.98 -8.30
N ARG A 225 -33.66 4.61 -9.55
CA ARG A 225 -34.25 5.22 -10.74
C ARG A 225 -35.29 4.25 -11.28
#